data_AF-A0A1B9Z0P6-F1
#
_entry.id   AF-A0A1B9Z0P6-F1
#
_cell.length_a   1.000
_cell.length_b   1.000
_cell.length_c   1.000
_cell.angle_alpha   90.00
_cell.angle_beta   90.00
_cell.angle_gamma   90.00
#
_symmetry.space_group_name_H-M   'P 1'
#
loop_
_entity.id
_entity.type
_entity.pdbx_description
1 polymer ?
#
loop_
_entity_poly.entity_id
_entity_poly.type
_entity_poly.pdbx_seq_one_letter_code
_entity_poly.pdbx_strand_id
1 'polypeptide(L)' 'MEVLVFLVPLALTLGAIGLMGFLWSLKNGQYDDLEGAGWRAIADDEPVSEEPAPSTANFKIKQNQSVG' A
#
# COMPACT_ATOMS: atom_id res chain seq x y z
N MET A 1 -16.72 -9.75 -44.46
CA MET A 1 -17.58 -9.11 -43.45
C MET A 1 -17.99 -10.08 -42.33
N GLU A 2 -17.96 -11.40 -42.56
CA GLU A 2 -18.19 -12.45 -41.54
C GLU A 2 -17.36 -12.32 -40.25
N VAL A 3 -16.08 -11.91 -40.34
CA VAL A 3 -15.21 -11.89 -39.15
C VAL A 3 -15.68 -10.89 -38.09
N LEU A 4 -16.29 -9.77 -38.50
CA LEU A 4 -16.80 -8.76 -37.58
C LEU A 4 -17.99 -9.30 -36.77
N VAL A 5 -18.77 -10.21 -37.36
CA VAL A 5 -19.91 -10.87 -36.69
C VAL A 5 -19.44 -11.68 -35.48
N PHE A 6 -18.21 -12.20 -35.50
CA PHE A 6 -17.62 -12.92 -34.37
C PHE A 6 -16.79 -12.01 -33.46
N LEU A 7 -16.00 -11.09 -34.02
CA LEU A 7 -15.09 -10.25 -33.24
C LEU A 7 -15.82 -9.20 -32.41
N VAL A 8 -16.93 -8.63 -32.90
CA VAL A 8 -17.71 -7.63 -32.16
C VAL A 8 -18.32 -8.22 -30.88
N PRO A 9 -19.09 -9.33 -30.92
CA PRO A 9 -19.62 -9.90 -29.69
C PRO A 9 -18.52 -10.45 -28.78
N LEU A 10 -17.43 -10.99 -29.34
CA LEU A 10 -16.28 -11.45 -28.54
C LEU A 10 -15.64 -10.28 -27.77
N ALA A 11 -15.37 -9.17 -28.44
CA ALA A 11 -14.78 -7.98 -27.82
C ALA A 11 -15.72 -7.37 -26.77
N LEU A 12 -17.03 -7.28 -27.06
CA LEU A 12 -18.02 -6.80 -26.09
C LEU A 12 -18.11 -7.72 -24.87
N THR A 13 -18.06 -9.03 -25.06
CA THR A 13 -18.11 -10.00 -23.96
C THR A 13 -16.85 -9.89 -23.10
N LEU A 14 -15.67 -9.83 -23.71
CA LEU A 14 -14.41 -9.65 -22.99
C LEU A 14 -14.37 -8.31 -22.24
N GLY A 15 -14.84 -7.23 -22.88
CA GLY A 15 -14.96 -5.92 -22.27
C GLY A 15 -15.94 -5.92 -21.09
N ALA A 16 -17.10 -6.55 -21.23
CA ALA A 16 -18.11 -6.66 -20.19
C ALA A 16 -17.60 -7.49 -18.99
N ILE A 17 -16.93 -8.62 -19.23
CA ILE A 17 -16.32 -9.44 -18.18
C ILE A 17 -15.27 -8.62 -17.41
N GLY A 18 -14.39 -7.93 -18.14
CA GLY A 18 -13.38 -7.05 -17.54
C GLY A 18 -14.01 -5.94 -16.71
N LEU A 19 -15.05 -5.29 -17.22
CA LEU A 19 -15.77 -4.21 -16.53
C LEU A 19 -16.47 -4.73 -15.27
N MET A 20 -17.15 -5.88 -15.33
CA MET A 20 -17.80 -6.47 -14.16
C MET A 20 -16.77 -6.86 -13.09
N GLY A 21 -15.64 -7.45 -13.50
CA GLY A 21 -14.53 -7.76 -12.59
C GLY A 21 -13.93 -6.50 -11.95
N PHE A 22 -13.76 -5.44 -12.73
CA PHE A 22 -13.26 -4.15 -12.25
C PHE A 22 -14.22 -3.51 -11.23
N LEU A 23 -15.52 -3.44 -11.54
CA LEU A 23 -16.53 -2.91 -10.61
C LEU A 23 -16.64 -3.74 -9.33
N TRP A 24 -16.50 -5.06 -9.43
CA TRP A 24 -16.43 -5.95 -8.27
C TRP A 24 -15.19 -5.68 -7.41
N SER A 25 -14.03 -5.46 -8.03
CA SER A 25 -12.78 -5.10 -7.34
C SER A 25 -12.91 -3.78 -6.58
N LEU A 26 -13.53 -2.76 -7.20
CA LEU A 26 -13.82 -1.48 -6.55
C LEU A 26 -14.77 -1.64 -5.37
N LYS A 27 -15.85 -2.41 -5.53
CA LYS A 27 -16.80 -2.70 -4.43
C LYS A 27 -16.13 -3.41 -3.25
N ASN A 28 -15.11 -4.22 -3.49
CA ASN A 28 -14.39 -4.96 -2.45
C ASN A 28 -13.34 -4.11 -1.71
N GLY A 29 -13.15 -2.83 -2.07
CA GLY A 29 -12.26 -1.92 -1.34
C GLY A 29 -10.76 -2.21 -1.49
N GLN A 30 -10.34 -3.05 -2.46
CA GLN A 30 -8.91 -3.39 -2.65
C GLN A 30 -8.05 -2.21 -3.11
N TYR A 31 -8.66 -1.10 -3.52
CA TYR A 31 -7.94 0.11 -3.94
C TYR A 31 -7.62 1.05 -2.78
N ASP A 32 -8.26 0.91 -1.62
CA ASP A 32 -8.00 1.77 -0.45
C ASP A 32 -6.59 1.56 0.12
N ASP A 33 -6.03 0.34 0.00
CA ASP A 33 -4.65 0.04 0.45
C ASP A 33 -3.58 0.62 -0.50
N LEU A 34 -3.91 0.80 -1.78
CA LEU A 34 -3.01 1.42 -2.75
C LEU A 34 -2.82 2.93 -2.48
N GLU A 35 -3.85 3.61 -1.97
CA GLU A 35 -3.78 5.01 -1.55
C GLU A 35 -2.74 5.18 -0.42
N GLY A 36 -2.76 4.29 0.58
CA GLY A 36 -1.77 4.29 1.68
C GLY A 36 -0.37 3.81 1.27
N ALA A 37 -0.25 2.88 0.32
CA ALA A 37 1.04 2.45 -0.22
C ALA A 37 1.73 3.53 -1.07
N GLY A 38 0.96 4.31 -1.85
CA GLY A 38 1.48 5.42 -2.65
C GLY A 38 2.05 6.55 -1.78
N TRP A 39 1.39 6.87 -0.66
CA TRP A 39 1.90 7.85 0.30
C TRP A 39 3.24 7.42 0.89
N ARG A 40 3.38 6.13 1.25
CA ARG A 40 4.64 5.57 1.75
C ARG A 40 5.74 5.60 0.70
N ALA A 41 5.46 5.25 -0.56
CA ALA A 41 6.45 5.23 -1.62
C ALA A 41 7.03 6.62 -1.97
N ILE A 42 6.28 7.70 -1.74
CA ILE A 42 6.73 9.08 -1.94
C ILE A 42 7.38 9.65 -0.65
N ALA A 43 6.87 9.27 0.52
CA ALA A 43 7.37 9.75 1.80
C ALA A 43 8.66 9.05 2.27
N ASP A 44 8.99 7.85 1.77
CA ASP A 44 10.23 7.13 2.10
C ASP A 44 11.51 7.84 1.59
N ASP A 45 11.37 8.79 0.67
CA ASP A 45 12.46 9.63 0.18
C ASP A 45 12.75 10.85 1.08
N GLU A 46 11.88 11.17 2.07
CA GLU A 46 12.26 12.11 3.12
C GLU A 46 13.17 11.42 4.13
N PRO A 47 14.43 11.86 4.31
CA PRO A 47 15.27 11.32 5.36
C PRO A 47 14.61 11.67 6.70
N VAL A 48 14.13 10.65 7.41
CA VAL A 48 13.80 10.77 8.83
C VAL A 48 15.04 11.37 9.48
N SER A 49 14.96 12.65 9.80
CA SER A 49 16.00 13.33 10.55
C SER A 49 16.02 12.66 11.90
N GLU A 50 17.01 11.77 12.08
CA GLU A 50 17.26 11.08 13.33
C GLU A 50 17.52 12.15 14.40
N GLU A 51 16.46 12.57 15.08
CA GLU A 51 16.59 13.17 16.39
C GLU A 51 17.16 12.06 17.28
N PRO A 52 18.36 12.25 17.86
CA PRO A 52 19.08 11.17 18.52
C PRO A 52 18.21 10.59 19.64
N ALA A 53 17.91 9.29 19.51
CA ALA A 53 17.12 8.53 20.46
C ALA A 53 17.57 8.85 21.90
N PRO A 54 16.62 9.02 22.84
CA PRO A 54 16.95 9.37 24.22
C PRO A 54 17.94 8.36 24.77
N SER A 55 19.16 8.85 25.01
CA SER A 55 20.29 8.10 25.56
C SER A 55 19.85 7.26 26.76
N THR A 56 19.67 5.96 26.50
CA THR A 56 19.42 4.93 27.50
C THR A 56 20.63 4.67 28.40
N ALA A 57 21.74 5.40 28.19
CA ALA A 57 22.93 5.35 29.04
C ALA A 57 22.66 5.78 30.49
N ASN A 58 21.66 6.63 30.73
CA ASN A 58 21.36 7.14 32.07
C ASN A 58 20.47 6.20 32.91
N PHE A 59 19.85 5.17 32.31
CA PHE A 59 19.01 4.23 33.06
C PHE A 59 19.84 3.16 33.79
N LYS A 60 20.96 2.73 33.20
CA LYS A 60 21.83 1.71 33.81
C LYS A 60 22.70 2.22 34.96
N ILE A 61 23.03 3.51 35.01
CA ILE A 61 23.91 4.04 36.05
C ILE A 61 23.20 4.19 37.40
N LYS A 62 21.89 4.47 37.41
CA LYS A 62 21.13 4.71 38.66
C LYS A 62 20.71 3.42 39.39
N GLN A 63 20.65 2.28 38.69
CA GLN A 63 20.32 0.99 39.32
C GLN A 63 21.51 0.32 40.01
N ASN A 64 22.75 0.65 39.65
CA ASN A 64 23.95 0.02 40.20
C ASN A 64 24.57 0.78 41.41
N GLN A 65 23.92 1.84 41.90
CA GLN A 65 24.41 2.65 43.04
C GLN A 65 23.47 2.63 44.27
N SER A 66 22.39 1.82 44.25
CA SER A 66 21.40 1.80 45.33
C SER A 66 21.45 0.55 46.24
N VAL A 67 22.56 -0.19 46.23
CA VAL A 67 22.78 -1.30 47.17
C VAL A 67 24.16 -1.14 47.81
N GLY A 68 24.19 -0.25 48.80
CA GLY A 68 25.17 -0.22 49.88
C GLY A 68 24.47 -0.61 51.18
#